data_AF-A0A8X6LYH8-F1
#
_entry.id   AF-A0A8X6LYH8-F1
#
_cell.length_a   1.000
_cell.length_b   1.000
_cell.length_c   1.000
_cell.angle_alpha   90.00
_cell.angle_beta   90.00
_cell.angle_gamma   90.00
#
_symmetry.space_group_name_H-M   'P 1'
#
loop_
_entity.id
_entity.type
_entity.pdbx_description
1 polymer ?
#
loop_
_entity_poly.entity_id
_entity_poly.type
_entity_poly.pdbx_seq_one_letter_code
_entity_poly.pdbx_strand_id
1 'polypeptide(L)'
;MTLNVEVSEYHPEHLSRGAQIAIHSPYNVPSPMSDGQLLNLGAIYRFYVRQSRMKLLPPPFKSHCRDYMSEWYTNGGKGPVTQKMCKEKCKLDKSLEYFGCADKKINYPHNETICQLEIPQFHQKWTPKCSESCSMPCSVSRYEFQVQVSNSEGNRNACSIVKDLTCNTLVQIFLENMEITTFSYRQRFEAVGILSWIGGYVGLWLGISLLHVYDFLEALVFRMIAWLRKNLSKRKKRKSKKNYPLDPYRGALYLSKMHRRL
;
A
#
# COMPACT_ATOMS: atom_id res chain seq x y z
N MET A 1 -25.39 22.76 -15.28
CA MET A 1 -25.47 22.33 -16.68
C MET A 1 -26.93 22.02 -17.03
N THR A 2 -27.33 22.29 -18.26
CA THR A 2 -28.65 21.92 -18.81
C THR A 2 -28.44 20.81 -19.81
N LEU A 3 -29.15 19.70 -19.64
CA LEU A 3 -29.03 18.51 -20.46
C LEU A 3 -30.30 18.35 -21.31
N ASN A 4 -30.13 18.35 -22.63
CA ASN A 4 -31.17 17.90 -23.56
C ASN A 4 -30.84 16.45 -23.96
N VAL A 5 -31.78 15.53 -23.72
CA VAL A 5 -31.60 14.11 -24.01
C VAL A 5 -32.08 13.76 -25.42
N GLU A 6 -32.70 14.69 -26.16
CA GLU A 6 -33.07 14.47 -27.58
C GLU A 6 -33.89 13.19 -27.79
N VAL A 7 -35.00 13.08 -27.05
CA VAL A 7 -35.87 11.89 -27.00
C VAL A 7 -36.34 11.41 -28.37
N SER A 8 -36.40 12.29 -29.38
CA SER A 8 -36.76 11.96 -30.76
C SER A 8 -35.72 11.13 -31.51
N GLU A 9 -34.46 11.12 -31.09
CA GLU A 9 -33.38 10.36 -31.75
C GLU A 9 -33.24 8.93 -31.22
N TYR A 10 -33.96 8.59 -30.15
CA TYR A 10 -33.89 7.25 -29.57
C TYR A 10 -34.51 6.21 -30.50
N HIS A 11 -33.87 5.05 -30.60
CA HIS A 11 -34.48 3.90 -31.25
C HIS A 11 -35.81 3.53 -30.54
N PRO A 12 -36.91 3.29 -31.28
CA PRO A 12 -38.25 3.12 -30.69
C PRO A 12 -38.36 1.94 -29.70
N GLU A 13 -37.45 0.97 -29.77
CA GLU A 13 -37.42 -0.20 -28.87
C GLU A 13 -36.78 0.07 -27.49
N HIS A 14 -36.09 1.20 -27.30
CA HIS A 14 -35.52 1.52 -26.00
C HIS A 14 -36.56 2.10 -25.03
N LEU A 15 -36.90 1.31 -24.01
CA LEU A 15 -37.87 1.67 -22.96
C LEU A 15 -37.32 2.69 -21.94
N SER A 16 -36.01 2.68 -21.67
CA SER A 16 -35.38 3.57 -20.69
C SER A 16 -34.89 4.85 -21.36
N ARG A 17 -35.54 5.98 -21.02
CA ARG A 17 -35.21 7.31 -21.54
C ARG A 17 -34.72 8.18 -20.38
N GLY A 18 -33.55 8.76 -20.54
CA GLY A 18 -32.91 9.56 -19.50
C GLY A 18 -31.40 9.51 -19.61
N ALA A 19 -30.74 10.19 -18.68
CA ALA A 19 -29.29 10.24 -18.61
C ALA A 19 -28.80 9.65 -17.30
N GLN A 20 -27.55 9.21 -17.26
CA GLN A 20 -26.92 8.74 -16.03
C GLN A 20 -25.69 9.58 -15.76
N ILE A 21 -25.48 9.93 -14.50
CA ILE A 21 -24.33 10.72 -14.06
C ILE A 21 -23.58 9.99 -12.97
N ALA A 22 -22.26 9.88 -13.11
CA ALA A 22 -21.37 9.35 -12.07
C ALA A 22 -20.38 10.44 -11.67
N ILE A 23 -20.22 10.66 -10.37
CA ILE A 23 -19.29 11.64 -9.80
C ILE A 23 -18.10 10.85 -9.23
N HIS A 24 -16.90 11.15 -9.73
CA HIS A 24 -15.71 10.35 -9.43
C HIS A 24 -14.42 11.17 -9.42
N SER A 25 -13.33 10.54 -8.98
CA SER A 25 -11.99 11.13 -9.03
C SER A 25 -11.49 11.24 -10.48
N PRO A 26 -10.70 12.26 -10.85
CA PRO A 26 -10.09 12.33 -12.18
C PRO A 26 -9.20 11.12 -12.53
N TYR A 27 -8.72 10.37 -11.53
CA TYR A 27 -7.86 9.20 -11.72
C TYR A 27 -8.61 7.87 -11.90
N ASN A 28 -9.93 7.87 -11.79
CA ASN A 28 -10.74 6.66 -11.94
C ASN A 28 -12.04 7.02 -12.66
N VAL A 29 -12.26 6.51 -13.86
CA VAL A 29 -13.49 6.70 -14.62
C VAL A 29 -14.35 5.43 -14.47
N PRO A 30 -15.35 5.40 -13.55
CA PRO A 30 -16.31 4.32 -13.46
C PRO A 30 -17.28 4.35 -14.64
N SER A 31 -18.00 3.24 -14.83
CA SER A 31 -19.11 3.22 -15.80
C SER A 31 -20.32 3.92 -15.18
N PRO A 32 -20.90 4.95 -15.81
CA PRO A 32 -22.15 5.56 -15.35
C PRO A 32 -23.31 4.57 -15.28
N MET A 33 -23.25 3.47 -16.04
CA MET A 33 -24.28 2.42 -16.05
C MET A 33 -24.29 1.56 -14.78
N SER A 34 -23.14 1.37 -14.13
CA SER A 34 -23.05 0.58 -12.91
C SER A 34 -23.09 1.44 -11.66
N ASP A 35 -22.37 2.57 -11.68
CA ASP A 35 -22.08 3.36 -10.48
C ASP A 35 -22.77 4.75 -10.51
N GLY A 36 -23.58 5.02 -11.54
CA GLY A 36 -24.20 6.32 -11.76
C GLY A 36 -25.62 6.45 -11.21
N GLN A 37 -26.03 7.71 -11.03
CA GLN A 37 -27.39 8.12 -10.69
C GLN A 37 -28.20 8.33 -11.97
N LEU A 38 -29.36 7.69 -12.07
CA LEU A 38 -30.32 7.93 -13.16
C LEU A 38 -30.99 9.30 -12.99
N LEU A 39 -31.04 10.06 -14.09
CA LEU A 39 -31.64 11.36 -14.22
C LEU A 39 -32.89 11.27 -15.10
N ASN A 40 -34.01 11.68 -14.53
CA ASN A 40 -35.29 11.79 -15.22
C ASN A 40 -35.34 13.07 -16.05
N LEU A 41 -36.13 13.04 -17.11
CA LEU A 41 -36.41 14.17 -18.00
C LEU A 41 -37.25 15.23 -17.28
N GLY A 42 -37.06 16.51 -17.62
CA GLY A 42 -37.86 17.62 -17.05
C GLY A 42 -37.73 17.78 -15.52
N ALA A 43 -36.61 17.38 -14.95
CA ALA A 43 -36.33 17.52 -13.53
C ALA A 43 -35.08 18.36 -13.30
N ILE A 44 -35.09 19.11 -12.21
CA ILE A 44 -33.95 19.86 -11.70
C ILE A 44 -33.32 19.03 -10.59
N TYR A 45 -32.08 18.60 -10.83
CA TYR A 45 -31.25 17.85 -9.90
C TYR A 45 -30.20 18.77 -9.27
N ARG A 46 -30.18 18.81 -7.94
CA ARG A 46 -29.12 19.46 -7.15
C ARG A 46 -28.34 18.40 -6.39
N PHE A 47 -27.09 18.19 -6.79
CA PHE A 47 -26.15 17.28 -6.16
C PHE A 47 -25.33 18.05 -5.14
N TYR A 48 -25.38 17.64 -3.88
CA TYR A 48 -24.52 18.14 -2.81
C TYR A 48 -23.44 17.11 -2.55
N VAL A 49 -22.21 17.40 -2.96
CA VAL A 49 -21.10 16.46 -2.96
C VAL A 49 -20.21 16.70 -1.74
N ARG A 50 -19.85 15.61 -1.05
CA ARG A 50 -18.90 15.57 0.06
C ARG A 50 -17.74 14.66 -0.29
N GLN A 51 -16.52 15.17 -0.17
CA GLN A 51 -15.31 14.39 -0.40
C GLN A 51 -14.78 13.84 0.92
N SER A 52 -14.53 12.52 0.94
CA SER A 52 -13.81 11.86 2.02
C SER A 52 -12.56 11.15 1.49
N ARG A 53 -11.47 11.20 2.25
CA ARG A 53 -10.21 10.56 1.91
C ARG A 53 -9.77 9.63 3.03
N MET A 54 -9.53 8.37 2.69
CA MET A 54 -9.00 7.38 3.61
C MET A 54 -7.51 7.16 3.31
N LYS A 55 -6.66 7.27 4.34
CA LYS A 55 -5.22 6.98 4.26
C LYS A 55 -4.91 5.72 5.08
N LEU A 56 -4.52 4.67 4.39
CA LEU A 56 -4.09 3.39 4.96
C LEU A 56 -2.59 3.38 5.22
N LEU A 57 -2.13 2.40 5.99
CA LEU A 57 -0.71 2.22 6.30
C LEU A 57 -0.04 1.21 5.35
N PRO A 58 1.18 1.49 4.86
CA PRO A 58 1.92 0.56 4.01
C PRO A 58 2.41 -0.68 4.80
N PRO A 59 2.99 -1.69 4.15
CA PRO A 59 3.73 -2.75 4.84
C PRO A 59 4.76 -2.13 5.82
N PRO A 60 4.93 -2.65 7.04
CA PRO A 60 4.54 -3.98 7.57
C PRO A 60 3.15 -4.04 8.25
N PHE A 61 2.31 -3.02 8.11
CA PHE A 61 1.00 -2.99 8.76
C PHE A 61 -0.04 -3.87 8.03
N LYS A 62 -1.08 -4.31 8.76
CA LYS A 62 -2.11 -5.25 8.27
C LYS A 62 -2.72 -4.87 6.92
N SER A 63 -2.87 -3.58 6.63
CA SER A 63 -3.44 -3.10 5.37
C SER A 63 -2.61 -3.44 4.13
N HIS A 64 -1.30 -3.69 4.27
CA HIS A 64 -0.39 -4.02 3.17
C HIS A 64 -0.61 -3.15 1.92
N CYS A 65 -0.89 -1.87 2.12
CA CYS A 65 -1.35 -1.01 1.02
C CYS A 65 -0.21 -0.70 0.05
N ARG A 66 -0.56 -0.45 -1.21
CA ARG A 66 0.37 -0.06 -2.26
C ARG A 66 0.13 1.39 -2.68
N ASP A 67 1.19 2.16 -2.86
CA ASP A 67 1.09 3.56 -3.30
C ASP A 67 1.26 3.69 -4.82
N TYR A 68 0.16 3.44 -5.52
CA TYR A 68 0.11 3.50 -6.98
C TYR A 68 0.48 4.87 -7.56
N MET A 69 0.15 5.97 -6.87
CA MET A 69 0.46 7.31 -7.36
C MET A 69 1.96 7.56 -7.31
N SER A 70 2.61 7.23 -6.19
CA SER A 70 4.07 7.36 -6.06
C SER A 70 4.80 6.52 -7.11
N GLU A 71 4.35 5.27 -7.34
CA GLU A 71 4.92 4.41 -8.38
C GLU A 71 4.74 4.99 -9.79
N TRP A 72 3.55 5.51 -10.09
CA TRP A 72 3.26 6.16 -11.37
C TRP A 72 4.17 7.37 -11.64
N TYR A 73 4.40 8.20 -10.62
CA TYR A 73 5.36 9.31 -10.72
C TYR A 73 6.79 8.82 -10.96
N THR A 74 7.25 7.80 -10.22
CA THR A 74 8.61 7.24 -10.41
C THR A 74 8.81 6.58 -11.78
N ASN A 75 7.74 6.05 -12.37
CA ASN A 75 7.76 5.43 -13.69
C ASN A 75 7.58 6.45 -14.85
N GLY A 76 7.73 7.75 -14.58
CA GLY A 76 7.62 8.79 -15.61
C GLY A 76 6.20 8.95 -16.15
N GLY A 77 5.18 8.76 -15.30
CA GLY A 77 3.78 8.91 -15.69
C GLY A 77 3.19 7.70 -16.42
N LYS A 78 3.80 6.52 -16.26
CA LYS A 78 3.33 5.26 -16.86
C LYS A 78 2.89 4.26 -15.80
N GLY A 79 1.84 3.50 -16.13
CA GLY A 79 1.33 2.41 -15.29
C GLY A 79 0.02 2.73 -14.57
N PRO A 80 -0.45 1.82 -13.71
CA PRO A 80 -1.76 1.91 -13.07
C PRO A 80 -1.74 2.86 -11.85
N VAL A 81 -2.66 3.82 -11.81
CA VAL A 81 -2.84 4.76 -10.68
C VAL A 81 -3.88 4.31 -9.65
N THR A 82 -4.66 3.28 -9.97
CA THR A 82 -5.68 2.71 -9.08
C THR A 82 -5.56 1.19 -9.00
N GLN A 83 -6.14 0.60 -7.96
CA GLN A 83 -6.21 -0.85 -7.82
C GLN A 83 -6.98 -1.50 -8.98
N LYS A 84 -8.06 -0.88 -9.46
CA LYS A 84 -8.82 -1.39 -10.62
C LYS A 84 -7.94 -1.45 -11.87
N MET A 85 -7.19 -0.37 -12.14
CA MET A 85 -6.22 -0.34 -13.23
C MET A 85 -5.10 -1.38 -13.06
N CYS A 86 -4.63 -1.63 -11.83
CA CYS A 86 -3.65 -2.68 -11.57
C CYS A 86 -4.19 -4.06 -11.97
N LYS A 87 -5.43 -4.37 -11.60
CA LYS A 87 -6.07 -5.65 -11.93
C LYS A 87 -6.25 -5.81 -13.44
N GLU A 88 -6.72 -4.76 -14.13
CA GLU A 88 -6.91 -4.79 -15.58
C GLU A 88 -5.59 -4.85 -16.34
N LYS A 89 -4.56 -4.13 -15.88
CA LYS A 89 -3.19 -4.27 -16.42
C LYS A 89 -2.64 -5.68 -16.24
N CYS A 90 -2.81 -6.28 -15.06
CA CYS A 90 -2.38 -7.67 -14.82
C CYS A 90 -3.06 -8.65 -15.78
N LYS A 91 -4.38 -8.48 -16.02
CA LYS A 91 -5.10 -9.27 -17.01
C LYS A 91 -4.55 -9.04 -18.43
N LEU A 92 -4.26 -7.79 -18.81
CA LEU A 92 -3.66 -7.48 -20.10
C LEU A 92 -2.32 -8.19 -20.27
N ASP A 93 -1.42 -8.05 -19.30
CA ASP A 93 -0.09 -8.65 -19.33
C ASP A 93 -0.20 -10.19 -19.48
N LYS A 94 -1.17 -10.82 -18.79
CA LYS A 94 -1.46 -12.26 -18.94
C LYS A 94 -2.09 -12.63 -20.27
N SER A 95 -2.97 -11.81 -20.82
CA SER A 95 -3.57 -12.05 -22.13
C SER A 95 -2.49 -12.08 -23.21
N LEU A 96 -1.57 -11.11 -23.16
CA LEU A 96 -0.45 -11.00 -24.09
C LEU A 96 0.53 -12.16 -23.93
N GLU A 97 0.86 -12.55 -22.69
CA GLU A 97 1.78 -13.67 -22.40
C GLU A 97 1.27 -15.01 -22.92
N TYR A 98 -0.03 -15.32 -22.74
CA TYR A 98 -0.57 -16.64 -23.08
C TYR A 98 -1.16 -16.74 -24.49
N PHE A 99 -1.72 -15.65 -25.01
CA PHE A 99 -2.47 -15.65 -26.28
C PHE A 99 -1.88 -14.73 -27.35
N GLY A 100 -0.90 -13.88 -27.01
CA GLY A 100 -0.29 -12.94 -27.95
C GLY A 100 -1.21 -11.81 -28.41
N CYS A 101 -2.37 -11.62 -27.76
CA CYS A 101 -3.34 -10.58 -28.08
C CYS A 101 -4.06 -10.11 -26.81
N ALA A 102 -4.65 -8.92 -26.87
CA ALA A 102 -5.45 -8.35 -25.78
C ALA A 102 -6.91 -8.79 -25.86
N ASP A 103 -7.43 -9.44 -24.81
CA ASP A 103 -8.84 -9.83 -24.74
C ASP A 103 -9.76 -8.61 -24.78
N LYS A 104 -10.84 -8.69 -25.58
CA LYS A 104 -11.80 -7.61 -25.82
C LYS A 104 -12.47 -7.05 -24.56
N LYS A 105 -12.57 -7.84 -23.48
CA LYS A 105 -13.25 -7.45 -22.24
C LYS A 105 -12.31 -6.79 -21.22
N ILE A 106 -11.04 -6.59 -21.57
CA ILE A 106 -10.07 -5.91 -20.70
C ILE A 106 -10.24 -4.39 -20.85
N ASN A 107 -10.46 -3.73 -19.71
CA ASN A 107 -10.65 -2.27 -19.67
C ASN A 107 -9.37 -1.59 -19.19
N TYR A 108 -8.32 -1.64 -20.01
CA TYR A 108 -7.06 -0.95 -19.76
C TYR A 108 -6.53 -0.34 -21.07
N PRO A 109 -6.04 0.92 -21.06
CA PRO A 109 -5.52 1.53 -22.28
C PRO A 109 -4.27 0.79 -22.77
N HIS A 110 -4.30 0.32 -24.01
CA HIS A 110 -3.19 -0.39 -24.66
C HIS A 110 -3.18 -0.17 -26.17
N ASN A 111 -2.01 -0.35 -26.79
CA ASN A 111 -1.84 -0.28 -28.24
C ASN A 111 -1.74 -1.66 -28.90
N GLU A 112 -1.82 -2.73 -28.11
CA GLU A 112 -1.68 -4.10 -28.58
C GLU A 112 -2.91 -4.56 -29.38
N THR A 113 -2.72 -5.55 -30.26
CA THR A 113 -3.78 -6.10 -31.10
C THR A 113 -4.84 -6.80 -30.26
N ILE A 114 -6.11 -6.47 -30.52
CA ILE A 114 -7.26 -7.07 -29.84
C ILE A 114 -7.54 -8.47 -30.43
N CYS A 115 -7.80 -9.45 -29.58
CA CYS A 115 -8.14 -10.81 -30.01
C CYS A 115 -9.44 -10.83 -30.84
N GLN A 116 -9.44 -11.51 -31.98
CA GLN A 116 -10.62 -11.61 -32.85
C GLN A 116 -11.77 -12.37 -32.17
N LEU A 117 -11.43 -13.47 -31.50
CA LEU A 117 -12.36 -14.30 -30.74
C LEU A 117 -12.21 -14.00 -29.25
N GLU A 118 -13.32 -14.09 -28.52
CA GLU A 118 -13.30 -14.01 -27.07
C GLU A 118 -12.63 -15.25 -26.49
N ILE A 119 -11.73 -15.07 -25.52
CA ILE A 119 -11.03 -16.19 -24.90
C ILE A 119 -11.95 -16.78 -23.80
N PRO A 120 -12.45 -18.02 -23.97
CA PRO A 120 -13.38 -18.59 -23.01
C PRO A 120 -12.73 -18.71 -21.63
N GLN A 121 -13.48 -18.34 -20.58
CA GLN A 121 -13.09 -18.43 -19.16
C GLN A 121 -11.84 -17.64 -18.75
N PHE A 122 -11.29 -16.77 -19.62
CA PHE A 122 -10.09 -15.99 -19.31
C PHE A 122 -10.26 -15.14 -18.04
N HIS A 123 -11.31 -14.33 -18.00
CA HIS A 123 -11.59 -13.46 -16.85
C HIS A 123 -11.85 -14.25 -15.57
N GLN A 124 -12.56 -15.38 -15.65
CA GLN A 124 -12.83 -16.22 -14.50
C GLN A 124 -11.54 -16.80 -13.90
N LYS A 125 -10.60 -17.23 -14.76
CA LYS A 125 -9.32 -17.81 -14.34
C LYS A 125 -8.35 -16.79 -13.76
N TRP A 126 -8.27 -15.58 -14.34
CA TRP A 126 -7.22 -14.60 -14.00
C TRP A 126 -7.66 -13.50 -13.03
N THR A 127 -8.96 -13.21 -12.90
CA THR A 127 -9.46 -12.22 -11.92
C THR A 127 -9.02 -12.49 -10.47
N PRO A 128 -9.08 -13.72 -9.92
CA PRO A 128 -8.61 -13.96 -8.55
C PRO A 128 -7.10 -13.77 -8.42
N LYS A 129 -6.32 -14.32 -9.35
CA LYS A 129 -4.84 -14.22 -9.35
C LYS A 129 -4.36 -12.78 -9.42
N CYS A 130 -4.96 -11.97 -10.29
CA CYS A 130 -4.64 -10.54 -10.38
C CYS A 130 -5.15 -9.73 -9.18
N SER A 131 -6.21 -10.19 -8.50
CA SER A 131 -6.70 -9.55 -7.28
C SER A 131 -5.78 -9.76 -6.08
N GLU A 132 -5.12 -10.92 -5.99
CA GLU A 132 -4.13 -11.20 -4.95
C GLU A 132 -2.85 -10.37 -5.12
N SER A 133 -2.42 -10.15 -6.36
CA SER A 133 -1.23 -9.34 -6.66
C SER A 133 -1.44 -7.83 -6.44
N CYS A 134 -2.67 -7.34 -6.62
CA CYS A 134 -3.00 -5.92 -6.52
C CYS A 134 -3.58 -5.56 -5.14
N SER A 135 -2.69 -5.16 -4.22
CA SER A 135 -3.06 -4.65 -2.89
C SER A 135 -3.96 -3.41 -2.93
N MET A 136 -4.65 -3.16 -1.81
CA MET A 136 -5.46 -1.94 -1.65
C MET A 136 -4.60 -0.68 -1.78
N PRO A 137 -5.13 0.43 -2.35
CA PRO A 137 -4.38 1.67 -2.47
C PRO A 137 -4.17 2.33 -1.10
N CYS A 138 -2.99 2.91 -0.85
CA CYS A 138 -2.73 3.61 0.41
C CYS A 138 -3.56 4.87 0.60
N SER A 139 -4.03 5.50 -0.48
CA SER A 139 -4.98 6.60 -0.39
C SER A 139 -6.20 6.34 -1.26
N VAL A 140 -7.39 6.40 -0.65
CA VAL A 140 -8.68 6.16 -1.31
C VAL A 140 -9.52 7.42 -1.17
N SER A 141 -9.92 8.02 -2.30
CA SER A 141 -10.85 9.16 -2.31
C SER A 141 -12.24 8.66 -2.65
N ARG A 142 -13.24 9.04 -1.85
CA ARG A 142 -14.65 8.73 -2.07
C ARG A 142 -15.44 10.04 -2.19
N TYR A 143 -16.40 10.03 -3.10
CA TYR A 143 -17.34 11.12 -3.31
C TYR A 143 -18.72 10.61 -2.92
N GLU A 144 -19.21 11.09 -1.80
CA GLU A 144 -20.57 10.84 -1.35
C GLU A 144 -21.42 12.03 -1.78
N PHE A 145 -22.66 11.80 -2.20
CA PHE A 145 -23.52 12.90 -2.60
C PHE A 145 -24.96 12.69 -2.13
N GLN A 146 -25.61 13.79 -1.81
CA GLN A 146 -27.05 13.86 -1.59
C GLN A 146 -27.71 14.52 -2.79
N VAL A 147 -28.84 13.97 -3.23
CA VAL A 147 -29.56 14.46 -4.40
C VAL A 147 -30.88 15.07 -3.97
N GLN A 148 -31.07 16.35 -4.29
CA GLN A 148 -32.38 16.98 -4.22
C GLN A 148 -32.98 17.07 -5.61
N VAL A 149 -34.20 16.57 -5.76
CA VAL A 149 -34.93 16.57 -7.02
C VAL A 149 -36.13 17.49 -6.88
N SER A 150 -36.23 18.47 -7.76
CA SER A 150 -37.42 19.31 -7.92
C SER A 150 -37.93 19.16 -9.34
N ASN A 151 -39.25 19.15 -9.55
CA ASN A 151 -39.78 19.22 -10.91
C ASN A 151 -39.40 20.59 -11.50
N SER A 152 -38.97 20.65 -12.76
CA SER A 152 -39.05 21.94 -13.45
C SER A 152 -40.53 22.32 -13.53
N GLU A 153 -40.87 23.59 -13.37
CA GLU A 153 -42.26 24.06 -13.52
C GLU A 153 -42.79 23.70 -14.91
N GLY A 154 -43.48 22.55 -14.98
CA GLY A 154 -43.90 21.90 -16.20
C GLY A 154 -44.62 20.61 -15.82
N ASN A 155 -45.91 20.55 -16.14
CA ASN A 155 -46.77 19.39 -15.90
C ASN A 155 -46.07 18.11 -16.43
N ARG A 156 -46.02 17.03 -15.64
CA ARG A 156 -45.32 15.77 -16.00
C ARG A 156 -45.77 15.18 -17.34
N ASN A 157 -46.96 15.55 -17.80
CA ASN A 157 -47.57 15.10 -19.05
C ASN A 157 -47.19 15.98 -20.27
N ALA A 158 -46.51 17.11 -20.06
CA ALA A 158 -46.10 18.04 -21.12
C ALA A 158 -44.85 17.55 -21.88
N CYS A 159 -44.09 16.62 -21.31
CA CYS A 159 -42.85 16.12 -21.91
C CYS A 159 -43.10 14.98 -22.93
N SER A 160 -44.13 15.19 -23.76
CA SER A 160 -44.55 14.29 -24.84
C SER A 160 -44.25 14.89 -26.22
N ILE A 161 -44.01 16.21 -26.28
CA ILE A 161 -43.91 16.98 -27.53
C ILE A 161 -42.48 17.50 -27.67
N VAL A 162 -41.84 17.10 -28.77
CA VAL A 162 -40.41 17.19 -29.09
C VAL A 162 -39.83 18.63 -29.14
N LYS A 163 -40.66 19.67 -28.98
CA LYS A 163 -40.28 21.08 -29.22
C LYS A 163 -40.10 21.96 -27.99
N ASP A 164 -40.47 21.52 -26.80
CA ASP A 164 -40.41 22.41 -25.65
C ASP A 164 -39.08 22.32 -24.89
N LEU A 165 -38.44 23.48 -24.68
CA LEU A 165 -37.32 23.67 -23.75
C LEU A 165 -37.61 23.19 -22.31
N THR A 166 -38.85 22.81 -22.00
CA THR A 166 -39.36 22.35 -20.71
C THR A 166 -38.96 20.91 -20.35
N CYS A 167 -38.51 20.11 -21.32
CA CYS A 167 -38.02 18.75 -21.09
C CYS A 167 -36.56 18.66 -20.66
N ASN A 168 -35.84 19.79 -20.66
CA ASN A 168 -34.42 19.82 -20.33
C ASN A 168 -34.21 19.45 -18.85
N THR A 169 -33.32 18.50 -18.60
CA THR A 169 -32.91 18.16 -17.23
C THR A 169 -31.83 19.13 -16.80
N LEU A 170 -32.09 19.89 -15.73
CA LEU A 170 -31.11 20.82 -15.19
C LEU A 170 -30.33 20.10 -14.09
N VAL A 171 -29.01 20.04 -14.21
CA VAL A 171 -28.13 19.44 -13.21
C VAL A 171 -27.21 20.51 -12.62
N GLN A 172 -27.31 20.71 -11.30
CA GLN A 172 -26.42 21.56 -10.52
C GLN A 172 -25.62 20.69 -9.57
N ILE A 173 -24.31 20.90 -9.53
CA ILE A 173 -23.40 20.18 -8.64
C ILE A 173 -22.79 21.22 -7.71
N PHE A 174 -23.03 21.07 -6.42
CA PHE A 174 -22.53 21.91 -5.35
C PHE A 174 -21.62 21.08 -4.46
N LEU A 175 -20.53 21.67 -3.98
CA LEU A 175 -19.79 21.10 -2.86
C LEU A 175 -20.55 21.47 -1.59
N GLU A 176 -20.96 20.47 -0.80
CA GLU A 176 -21.71 20.70 0.44
C GLU A 176 -20.87 21.54 1.41
N ASN A 177 -19.60 21.16 1.57
CA ASN A 177 -18.59 21.89 2.34
C ASN A 177 -17.29 21.97 1.51
N MET A 178 -16.52 23.04 1.71
CA MET A 178 -15.16 23.17 1.14
C MET A 178 -14.12 22.31 1.88
N GLU A 179 -14.53 21.64 2.96
CA GLU A 179 -13.65 20.80 3.78
C GLU A 179 -13.57 19.37 3.24
N ILE A 180 -12.35 18.82 3.22
CA ILE A 180 -12.11 17.42 2.85
C ILE A 180 -11.94 16.60 4.12
N THR A 181 -12.90 15.72 4.39
CA THR A 181 -12.81 14.81 5.55
C THR A 181 -11.72 13.77 5.32
N THR A 182 -10.72 13.70 6.20
CA THR A 182 -9.59 12.76 6.03
C THR A 182 -9.50 11.77 7.19
N PHE A 183 -9.74 10.50 6.90
CA PHE A 183 -9.59 9.38 7.84
C PHE A 183 -8.20 8.78 7.69
N SER A 184 -7.31 9.04 8.66
CA SER A 184 -5.93 8.54 8.62
C SER A 184 -5.73 7.42 9.63
N TYR A 185 -5.33 6.26 9.15
CA TYR A 185 -4.91 5.15 10.03
C TYR A 185 -3.57 5.50 10.66
N ARG A 186 -3.52 5.46 11.99
CA ARG A 186 -2.29 5.65 12.76
C ARG A 186 -1.89 4.34 13.40
N GLN A 187 -0.57 4.15 13.55
CA GLN A 187 -0.04 3.03 14.30
C GLN A 187 -0.55 3.09 15.74
N ARG A 188 -1.00 1.95 16.28
CA ARG A 188 -1.51 1.88 17.65
C ARG A 188 -0.38 2.03 18.68
N PHE A 189 0.79 1.50 18.36
CA PHE A 189 1.97 1.55 19.21
C PHE A 189 3.08 2.27 18.46
N GLU A 190 3.64 3.29 19.09
CA GLU A 190 4.88 3.92 18.67
C GLU A 190 6.04 3.27 19.42
N ALA A 191 7.25 3.30 18.86
CA ALA A 191 8.44 2.72 19.50
C ALA A 191 8.64 3.28 20.92
N VAL A 192 8.40 4.58 21.12
CA VAL A 192 8.47 5.24 22.43
C VAL A 192 7.43 4.68 23.40
N GLY A 193 6.23 4.37 22.91
CA GLY A 193 5.18 3.74 23.72
C GLY A 193 5.58 2.34 24.19
N ILE A 194 6.22 1.55 23.32
CA ILE A 194 6.70 0.21 23.69
C ILE A 194 7.80 0.30 24.75
N LEU A 195 8.76 1.22 24.59
CA LEU A 195 9.83 1.44 25.56
C LEU A 195 9.28 1.92 26.92
N SER A 196 8.29 2.80 26.91
CA SER A 196 7.60 3.25 28.12
C SER A 196 6.88 2.09 28.82
N TRP A 197 6.20 1.22 28.07
CA TRP A 197 5.50 0.05 28.62
C TRP A 197 6.49 -0.95 29.25
N ILE A 198 7.58 -1.29 28.55
CA ILE A 198 8.63 -2.17 29.06
C ILE A 198 9.31 -1.56 30.29
N GLY A 199 9.74 -0.30 30.19
CA GLY A 199 10.39 0.41 31.29
C GLY A 199 9.51 0.54 32.52
N GLY A 200 8.21 0.74 32.33
CA GLY A 200 7.22 0.77 33.40
C GLY A 200 7.11 -0.58 34.13
N TYR A 201 6.98 -1.69 33.39
CA TYR A 201 6.91 -3.01 34.03
C TYR A 201 8.23 -3.41 34.68
N VAL A 202 9.36 -3.24 34.01
CA VAL A 202 10.68 -3.59 34.56
C VAL A 202 10.99 -2.75 35.80
N GLY A 203 10.68 -1.45 35.76
CA GLY A 203 10.85 -0.55 36.91
C GLY A 203 9.91 -0.90 38.07
N LEU A 204 8.65 -1.27 37.80
CA LEU A 204 7.69 -1.61 38.85
C LEU A 204 7.96 -2.96 39.51
N TRP A 205 8.25 -4.00 38.72
CA TRP A 205 8.39 -5.37 39.24
C TRP A 205 9.80 -5.66 39.76
N LEU A 206 10.85 -5.14 39.11
CA LEU A 206 12.23 -5.45 39.46
C LEU A 206 12.96 -4.27 40.13
N GLY A 207 12.41 -3.04 40.08
CA GLY A 207 13.10 -1.84 40.55
C GLY A 207 14.33 -1.49 39.71
N ILE A 208 14.51 -2.12 38.55
CA ILE A 208 15.69 -1.96 37.70
C ILE A 208 15.44 -0.80 36.75
N SER A 209 16.35 0.17 36.78
CA SER A 209 16.40 1.29 35.84
C SER A 209 17.45 1.03 34.76
N LEU A 210 17.44 1.85 33.70
CA LEU A 210 18.44 1.79 32.63
C LEU A 210 19.88 1.95 33.16
N LEU A 211 20.07 2.71 34.25
CA LEU A 211 21.36 2.91 34.91
C LEU A 211 21.92 1.59 35.46
N HIS A 212 21.09 0.79 36.12
CA HIS A 212 21.51 -0.52 36.64
C HIS A 212 21.91 -1.49 35.52
N VAL A 213 21.24 -1.42 34.36
CA VAL A 213 21.63 -2.21 33.17
C VAL A 213 22.97 -1.73 32.62
N TYR A 214 23.20 -0.42 32.57
CA TYR A 214 24.46 0.18 32.12
C TYR A 214 25.64 -0.26 33.00
N ASP A 215 25.51 -0.15 34.33
CA ASP A 215 26.56 -0.55 35.28
C ASP A 215 26.90 -2.05 35.17
N PHE A 216 25.87 -2.89 34.97
CA PHE A 216 26.07 -4.33 34.76
C PHE A 216 26.85 -4.64 33.48
N LEU A 217 26.51 -3.95 32.38
CA LEU A 217 27.20 -4.10 31.10
C LEU A 217 28.66 -3.64 31.19
N GLU A 218 28.92 -2.50 31.84
CA GLU A 218 30.28 -2.00 32.07
C GLU A 218 31.13 -3.02 32.84
N ALA A 219 30.60 -3.53 33.96
CA ALA A 219 31.29 -4.56 34.75
C ALA A 219 31.53 -5.86 33.96
N LEU A 220 30.63 -6.23 33.04
CA LEU A 220 30.79 -7.40 32.19
C LEU A 220 31.89 -7.18 31.14
N VAL A 221 31.93 -6.02 30.49
CA VAL A 221 32.98 -5.64 29.53
C VAL A 221 34.35 -5.64 30.19
N PHE A 222 34.50 -5.03 31.37
CA PHE A 222 35.78 -5.04 32.09
C PHE A 222 36.23 -6.47 32.46
N ARG A 223 35.30 -7.32 32.91
CA ARG A 223 35.60 -8.74 33.20
C ARG A 223 36.01 -9.51 31.94
N MET A 224 35.36 -9.28 30.81
CA MET A 224 35.71 -9.89 29.53
C MET A 224 37.11 -9.45 29.06
N ILE A 225 37.44 -8.16 29.15
CA ILE A 225 38.77 -7.65 28.83
C ILE A 225 39.82 -8.27 29.75
N ALA A 226 39.57 -8.34 31.06
CA ALA A 226 40.48 -8.96 32.02
C ALA A 226 40.68 -10.46 31.75
N TRP A 227 39.61 -11.17 31.37
CA TRP A 227 39.66 -12.59 31.01
C TRP A 227 40.46 -12.83 29.72
N LEU A 228 40.24 -12.01 28.67
CA LEU A 228 41.02 -12.05 27.44
C LEU A 228 42.51 -11.76 27.70
N ARG A 229 42.82 -10.75 28.52
CA ARG A 229 44.21 -10.44 28.92
C ARG A 229 44.85 -11.60 29.69
N LYS A 230 44.13 -12.25 30.61
CA LYS A 230 44.60 -13.47 31.31
C LYS A 230 44.86 -14.63 30.34
N ASN A 231 43.99 -14.86 29.36
CA ASN A 231 44.17 -15.93 28.38
C ASN A 231 45.33 -15.66 27.40
N LEU A 232 45.53 -14.41 26.99
CA LEU A 232 46.70 -14.00 26.18
C LEU A 232 48.01 -14.13 26.98
N SER A 233 48.01 -13.75 28.26
CA SER A 233 49.16 -13.94 29.17
C SER A 233 49.49 -15.43 29.38
N LYS A 234 48.47 -16.29 29.58
CA LYS A 234 48.64 -17.75 29.64
C LYS A 234 49.21 -18.33 28.34
N ARG A 235 48.79 -17.83 27.18
CA ARG A 235 49.36 -18.20 25.86
C ARG A 235 50.81 -17.75 25.70
N LYS A 236 51.19 -16.54 26.15
CA LYS A 236 52.60 -16.08 26.19
C LYS A 236 53.46 -16.94 27.13
N LYS A 237 52.98 -17.29 28.33
CA LYS A 237 53.70 -18.18 29.25
C LYS A 237 53.86 -19.61 28.71
N ARG A 238 52.87 -20.15 27.97
CA ARG A 238 52.99 -21.44 27.25
C ARG A 238 53.99 -21.40 26.10
N LYS A 239 54.09 -20.28 25.35
CA LYS A 239 55.13 -20.10 24.31
C LYS A 239 56.53 -19.90 24.90
N SER A 240 56.65 -19.16 26.01
CA SER A 240 57.92 -18.97 26.73
C SER A 240 58.44 -20.27 27.36
N LYS A 241 57.57 -21.14 27.90
CA LYS A 241 57.97 -22.48 28.38
C LYS A 241 58.42 -23.45 27.27
N LYS A 242 58.04 -23.20 26.01
CA LYS A 242 58.47 -24.00 24.84
C LYS A 242 59.78 -23.51 24.22
N ASN A 243 60.25 -22.33 24.62
CA ASN A 243 61.46 -21.66 24.11
C ASN A 243 62.61 -21.62 25.13
N TYR A 244 62.66 -22.53 26.11
CA TYR A 244 63.92 -22.79 26.79
C TYR A 244 64.77 -23.69 25.89
N PRO A 245 65.89 -23.22 25.33
CA PRO A 245 66.90 -24.14 24.86
C PRO A 245 67.37 -24.96 26.06
N LEU A 246 67.43 -26.28 25.91
CA LEU A 246 68.21 -27.15 26.78
C LEU A 246 69.64 -26.61 26.75
N ASP A 247 70.06 -25.95 27.82
CA ASP A 247 71.41 -25.46 28.00
C ASP A 247 72.34 -26.67 28.22
N PRO A 248 73.25 -27.00 27.27
CA PRO A 248 74.02 -28.25 27.31
C PRO A 248 75.20 -28.20 28.31
N TYR A 249 75.39 -27.11 29.05
CA TYR A 249 76.57 -26.92 29.91
C TYR A 249 76.31 -27.07 31.42
N ARG A 250 75.14 -27.59 31.84
CA ARG A 250 74.87 -27.85 33.27
C ARG A 250 75.24 -29.26 33.76
N GLY A 251 75.79 -30.11 32.88
CA GLY A 251 76.24 -31.48 33.21
C GLY A 251 77.74 -31.63 33.51
N ALA A 252 78.58 -30.64 33.19
CA ALA A 252 80.04 -30.81 33.22
C ALA A 252 80.70 -30.50 34.58
N LEU A 253 79.94 -30.09 35.61
CA LEU A 253 80.49 -29.71 36.93
C LEU A 253 80.26 -30.74 38.04
N TYR A 254 79.62 -31.88 37.74
CA TYR A 254 79.43 -32.98 38.70
C TYR A 254 80.34 -34.19 38.49
N LEU A 255 81.12 -34.25 37.40
CA LEU A 255 82.00 -35.39 37.10
C LEU A 255 83.49 -35.16 37.43
N SER A 256 83.91 -33.96 37.85
CA SER A 256 85.32 -33.71 38.25
C SER A 256 85.58 -33.81 39.76
N LYS A 257 84.56 -34.08 40.58
CA LYS A 257 84.70 -34.22 42.05
C LYS A 257 84.74 -35.67 42.56
N MET A 258 84.68 -36.67 41.68
CA MET A 258 84.66 -38.09 42.07
C MET A 258 85.96 -38.85 41.75
N HIS A 259 87.05 -38.14 41.42
CA HIS A 259 88.37 -38.73 41.17
C HIS A 259 89.46 -38.13 42.09
N ARG A 260 89.11 -37.85 43.35
CA ARG A 260 90.07 -37.41 44.37
C ARG A 260 89.63 -37.84 45.78
N ARG A 261 89.38 -39.15 45.95
CA ARG A 261 89.34 -39.87 47.24
C ARG A 261 89.75 -41.33 47.01
N LEU A 262 91.06 -41.53 46.87
CA LEU A 262 91.82 -42.69 47.35
C LEU A 262 93.01 -42.10 48.09
#